data_AF-A0A1V5UVT2-F1
#
_entry.id   AF-A0A1V5UVT2-F1
#
_cell.length_a   1.000
_cell.length_b   1.000
_cell.length_c   1.000
_cell.angle_alpha   90.00
_cell.angle_beta   90.00
_cell.angle_gamma   90.00
#
_symmetry.space_group_name_H-M   'P 1'
#
loop_
_entity.id
_entity.type
_entity.pdbx_description
1 polymer ?
#
loop_
_entity_poly.entity_id
_entity_poly.type
_entity_poly.pdbx_seq_one_letter_code
_entity_poly.pdbx_strand_id
1 'polypeptide(L)'
;MRLLIMVLTGNLEGVGMRNKLKVYRAMHNLTQEQLAEKIGVTRQTVIAIESNKYLPSLGLAFKIANVFDVRVEEIFINDQEKEE
;
A
#
# COMPACT_ATOMS: atom_id res chain seq x y z
N MET A 1 -18.08 -12.53 21.49
CA MET A 1 -17.13 -13.07 20.49
C MET A 1 -17.23 -12.44 19.09
N ARG A 2 -18.27 -11.64 18.79
CA ARG A 2 -18.41 -10.93 17.49
C ARG A 2 -17.99 -9.45 17.50
N LEU A 3 -17.64 -8.92 18.68
CA LEU A 3 -17.20 -7.52 18.86
C LEU A 3 -15.69 -7.31 18.67
N LEU A 4 -14.87 -8.38 18.73
CA LEU A 4 -13.40 -8.26 18.75
C LEU A 4 -12.77 -8.14 17.35
N ILE A 5 -13.48 -8.51 16.28
CA ILE A 5 -12.94 -8.46 14.91
C ILE A 5 -13.04 -7.05 14.28
N MET A 6 -13.97 -6.21 14.75
CA MET A 6 -14.26 -4.92 14.13
C MET A 6 -13.21 -3.83 14.44
N VAL A 7 -12.39 -4.00 15.47
CA VAL A 7 -11.31 -3.05 15.82
C VAL A 7 -10.00 -3.36 15.09
N LEU A 8 -9.81 -4.61 14.64
CA LEU A 8 -8.58 -5.03 13.93
C LEU A 8 -8.69 -4.90 12.40
N THR A 9 -9.90 -4.74 11.89
CA THR A 9 -10.15 -4.38 10.49
C THR A 9 -10.57 -2.92 10.48
N GLY A 10 -9.60 -2.01 10.51
CA GLY A 10 -9.84 -0.64 10.07
C GLY A 10 -10.46 -0.71 8.68
N ASN A 11 -11.77 -0.62 8.62
CA ASN A 11 -12.55 -0.61 7.41
C ASN A 11 -12.10 0.62 6.63
N LEU A 12 -11.27 0.45 5.61
CA LEU A 12 -10.74 1.52 4.76
C LEU A 12 -11.83 2.17 3.87
N GLU A 13 -13.11 1.95 4.17
CA GLU A 13 -14.28 2.53 3.51
C GLU A 13 -14.47 4.03 3.83
N GLY A 14 -13.39 4.75 4.08
CA GLY A 14 -13.41 6.18 4.39
C GLY A 14 -12.17 6.95 3.93
N VAL A 15 -11.16 6.29 3.35
CA VAL A 15 -10.02 6.98 2.74
C VAL A 15 -10.02 6.59 1.27
N GLY A 16 -10.54 7.47 0.42
CA GLY A 16 -10.48 7.30 -1.03
C GLY A 16 -9.03 7.37 -1.49
N MET A 17 -8.27 6.30 -1.30
CA MET A 17 -6.85 6.26 -1.65
C MET A 17 -6.66 5.41 -2.90
N ARG A 18 -6.13 6.03 -3.96
CA ARG A 18 -5.65 5.29 -5.13
C ARG A 18 -4.24 4.78 -4.89
N ASN A 19 -4.07 3.48 -5.09
CA ASN A 19 -2.79 2.80 -4.95
C ASN A 19 -2.23 2.40 -6.32
N LYS A 20 -1.02 2.89 -6.63
CA LYS A 20 -0.28 2.60 -7.86
C LYS A 20 0.87 1.61 -7.68
N LEU A 21 0.99 0.96 -6.52
CA LEU A 21 2.09 0.04 -6.22
C LEU A 21 2.26 -1.04 -7.28
N LYS A 22 1.17 -1.62 -7.76
CA LYS A 22 1.19 -2.63 -8.83
C LYS A 22 1.80 -2.10 -10.14
N VAL A 23 1.55 -0.83 -10.45
CA VAL A 23 2.08 -0.15 -11.65
C VAL A 23 3.58 0.01 -11.53
N TYR A 24 4.05 0.62 -10.44
CA TYR A 24 5.50 0.77 -10.18
C TYR A 24 6.22 -0.58 -10.14
N ARG A 25 5.63 -1.58 -9.47
CA ARG A 25 6.18 -2.92 -9.43
C ARG A 25 6.35 -3.51 -10.84
N ALA A 26 5.34 -3.36 -11.69
CA ALA A 26 5.39 -3.84 -13.08
C ALA A 26 6.41 -3.07 -13.93
N MET A 27 6.52 -1.75 -13.78
CA MET A 27 7.51 -0.92 -14.49
C MET A 27 8.95 -1.33 -14.16
N HIS A 28 9.19 -1.85 -12.95
CA HIS A 28 10.51 -2.33 -12.51
C HIS A 28 10.69 -3.85 -12.67
N ASN A 29 9.78 -4.55 -13.36
CA ASN A 29 9.81 -6.00 -13.56
C ASN A 29 9.95 -6.82 -12.26
N LEU A 30 9.37 -6.33 -11.16
CA LEU A 30 9.42 -7.02 -9.88
C LEU A 30 8.20 -7.94 -9.71
N THR A 31 8.41 -9.13 -9.17
CA THR A 31 7.32 -9.95 -8.63
C THR A 31 6.90 -9.42 -7.26
N GLN A 32 5.73 -9.84 -6.78
CA GLN A 32 5.27 -9.47 -5.42
C GLN A 32 6.23 -10.01 -4.34
N GLU A 33 6.80 -11.19 -4.56
CA GLU A 33 7.80 -11.80 -3.66
C GLU A 33 9.07 -10.95 -3.60
N GLN A 34 9.62 -10.57 -4.77
CA GLN A 34 10.83 -9.74 -4.84
C GLN A 34 10.65 -8.37 -4.19
N LEU A 35 9.48 -7.75 -4.33
CA LEU A 35 9.18 -6.50 -3.63
C LEU A 35 9.07 -6.73 -2.12
N ALA A 36 8.44 -7.82 -1.69
CA ALA A 36 8.27 -8.16 -0.28
C ALA A 36 9.61 -8.36 0.41
N GLU A 37 10.54 -9.08 -0.22
CA GLU A 37 11.92 -9.26 0.21
C GLU A 37 12.64 -7.91 0.38
N LYS A 38 12.53 -7.02 -0.61
CA LYS A 38 13.19 -5.70 -0.59
C LYS A 38 12.72 -4.80 0.55
N ILE A 39 11.43 -4.86 0.92
CA ILE A 39 10.85 -3.99 1.97
C ILE A 39 10.74 -4.69 3.34
N GLY A 40 11.12 -5.97 3.42
CA GLY A 40 11.16 -6.76 4.65
C GLY A 40 9.77 -7.14 5.18
N VAL A 41 8.86 -7.54 4.28
CA VAL A 41 7.50 -8.00 4.64
C VAL A 41 7.18 -9.31 3.93
N THR A 42 6.01 -9.89 4.20
CA THR A 42 5.55 -11.09 3.47
C THR A 42 4.96 -10.72 2.12
N ARG A 43 5.00 -11.63 1.13
CA ARG A 43 4.27 -11.47 -0.13
C ARG A 43 2.79 -11.15 0.07
N GLN A 44 2.17 -11.70 1.12
CA GLN A 44 0.75 -11.50 1.43
C GLN A 44 0.48 -10.05 1.87
N THR A 45 1.44 -9.42 2.54
CA THR A 45 1.41 -7.99 2.83
C THR A 45 1.38 -7.18 1.53
N VAL A 46 2.24 -7.50 0.55
CA VAL A 46 2.25 -6.81 -0.76
C VAL A 46 0.92 -7.00 -1.50
N ILE A 47 0.35 -8.21 -1.52
CA ILE A 47 -0.97 -8.48 -2.12
C ILE A 47 -2.05 -7.64 -1.44
N ALA A 48 -2.06 -7.57 -0.11
CA ALA A 48 -3.05 -6.81 0.64
C ALA A 48 -2.95 -5.29 0.34
N ILE A 49 -1.73 -4.77 0.19
CA ILE A 49 -1.49 -3.38 -0.21
C ILE A 49 -2.02 -3.15 -1.63
N GLU A 50 -1.58 -3.95 -2.62
CA GLU A 50 -2.00 -3.80 -4.02
C GLU A 50 -3.52 -3.92 -4.23
N SER A 51 -4.21 -4.64 -3.36
CA SER A 51 -5.67 -4.81 -3.39
C SER A 51 -6.44 -3.82 -2.53
N ASN A 52 -5.77 -2.81 -1.95
CA ASN A 52 -6.33 -1.81 -1.02
C ASN A 52 -6.99 -2.41 0.22
N LYS A 53 -6.68 -3.67 0.55
CA LYS A 53 -7.17 -4.34 1.77
C LYS A 53 -6.35 -3.98 3.01
N TYR A 54 -5.17 -3.39 2.81
CA TYR A 54 -4.28 -2.97 3.87
C TYR A 54 -3.58 -1.67 3.47
N LEU A 55 -3.72 -0.66 4.32
CA LEU A 55 -2.98 0.58 4.20
C LEU A 55 -1.62 0.39 4.89
N PRO A 56 -0.49 0.58 4.20
CA PRO A 56 0.81 0.48 4.84
C PRO A 56 0.98 1.54 5.92
N SER A 57 1.73 1.22 6.97
CA SER A 57 2.22 2.26 7.89
C SER A 57 3.08 3.28 7.15
N LEU A 58 3.24 4.49 7.68
CA LEU A 58 4.06 5.54 7.08
C LEU A 58 5.49 5.05 6.77
N GLY A 59 6.10 4.32 7.70
CA GLY A 59 7.44 3.75 7.50
C GLY A 59 7.49 2.71 6.37
N LEU A 60 6.45 1.90 6.20
CA LEU A 60 6.37 0.95 5.09
C LEU A 60 6.12 1.66 3.76
N ALA A 61 5.32 2.74 3.76
CA ALA A 61 5.10 3.56 2.58
C ALA A 61 6.41 4.21 2.10
N PHE A 62 7.23 4.76 3.01
CA PHE A 62 8.56 5.27 2.67
C PHE A 62 9.51 4.19 2.14
N LYS A 63 9.54 3.00 2.76
CA LYS A 63 10.34 1.87 2.24
C LYS A 63 9.96 1.53 0.80
N ILE A 64 8.67 1.47 0.51
CA ILE A 64 8.15 1.20 -0.83
C ILE A 64 8.58 2.30 -1.80
N ALA A 65 8.40 3.57 -1.44
CA ALA A 65 8.80 4.71 -2.26
C ALA A 65 10.30 4.70 -2.60
N ASN A 66 11.14 4.38 -1.61
CA ASN A 66 12.60 4.26 -1.80
C ASN A 66 13.00 3.13 -2.76
N VAL A 67 12.22 2.05 -2.87
CA VAL A 67 12.52 0.97 -3.85
C VAL A 67 12.39 1.47 -5.29
N PHE A 68 11.52 2.44 -5.53
CA PHE A 68 11.22 2.97 -6.86
C PHE A 68 11.80 4.36 -7.12
N ASP A 69 12.50 4.94 -6.13
CA ASP A 69 13.07 6.30 -6.19
C ASP A 69 12.04 7.38 -6.55
N VAL A 70 10.88 7.33 -5.90
CA VAL A 70 9.78 8.29 -6.07
C VAL A 70 9.27 8.78 -4.73
N ARG A 71 8.39 9.78 -4.75
CA ARG A 71 7.71 10.24 -3.53
C ARG A 71 6.56 9.29 -3.15
N VAL A 72 6.20 9.27 -1.87
CA VAL A 72 5.14 8.40 -1.33
C VAL A 72 3.80 8.70 -2.02
N GLU A 73 3.50 9.96 -2.26
CA GLU A 73 2.26 10.47 -2.85
C GLU A 73 2.10 10.07 -4.32
N GLU A 74 3.20 9.68 -4.99
CA GLU A 74 3.15 9.17 -6.35
C GLU A 74 2.61 7.73 -6.40
N ILE A 75 2.82 6.97 -5.31
CA ILE A 75 2.37 5.58 -5.17
C ILE A 75 1.00 5.52 -4.47
N PHE A 76 0.80 6.34 -3.44
CA PHE A 76 -0.39 6.34 -2.59
C PHE A 76 -1.06 7.71 -2.65
N ILE A 77 -2.09 7.83 -3.48
CA ILE A 77 -2.74 9.11 -3.80
C ILE A 77 -4.02 9.25 -2.98
N ASN A 78 -4.15 10.33 -2.25
CA ASN A 78 -5.37 10.70 -1.57
C ASN A 78 -6.34 11.39 -2.56
N ASP A 79 -7.49 10.78 -2.84
CA ASP A 79 -8.50 11.35 -3.75
C ASP A 79 -9.31 12.49 -3.10
N GLN A 80 -9.18 12.71 -1.79
CA GLN A 80 -9.82 13.82 -1.08
C GLN A 80 -9.12 15.18 -1.33
N GLU A 81 -7.95 15.19 -1.98
CA GLU A 81 -7.20 16.43 -2.30
C GLU A 81 -7.61 17.07 -3.64
N LYS A 82 -8.67 16.58 -4.29
CA LYS A 82 -9.24 17.19 -5.50
C LYS A 82 -10.52 17.98 -5.21
N GLU A 83 -10.40 19.02 -4.39
CA GLU A 83 -11.40 20.10 -4.32
C GLU A 83 -10.69 21.46 -4.44
N GLU A 84 -10.23 21.77 -5.66
CA GLU A 84 -9.99 23.15 -6.14
C GLU A 84 -10.39 23.25 -7.61
#